data_AF-A0A3D8M6J7-F1
#
_entry.id   AF-A0A3D8M6J7-F1
#
_cell.length_a   1.000
_cell.length_b   1.000
_cell.length_c   1.000
_cell.angle_alpha   90.00
_cell.angle_beta   90.00
_cell.angle_gamma   90.00
#
_symmetry.space_group_name_H-M   'P 1'
#
loop_
_entity.id
_entity.type
_entity.pdbx_description
1 polymer ?
#
loop_
_entity_poly.entity_id
_entity_poly.type
_entity_poly.pdbx_seq_one_letter_code
_entity_poly.pdbx_strand_id
1 'polypeptide(L)'
;MSDKRLLMLKLLVLWIVEYAKPAKEEQLKQVFRCNFSEYVLRHKLYSAARMLSQTNQSTTQISYELNFSSPSHLIAQFKKQFSTTPRQYRDELSQRNTTAKP
;
A
#
# COMPACT_ATOMS: atom_id res chain seq x y z
N MET A 1 -29.10 -41.94 -15.62
CA MET A 1 -28.72 -42.05 -14.20
C MET A 1 -28.04 -40.75 -13.83
N SER A 2 -28.81 -39.80 -13.30
CA SER A 2 -28.42 -38.39 -13.17
C SER A 2 -27.24 -38.24 -12.23
N ASP A 3 -26.15 -37.68 -12.76
CA ASP A 3 -24.89 -37.50 -12.06
C ASP A 3 -25.06 -36.52 -10.90
N LYS A 4 -25.32 -37.06 -9.70
CA LYS A 4 -25.48 -36.29 -8.45
C LYS A 4 -24.25 -35.40 -8.17
N ARG A 5 -23.09 -35.75 -8.72
CA ARG A 5 -21.84 -34.97 -8.68
C ARG A 5 -21.94 -33.67 -9.47
N LEU A 6 -22.59 -33.70 -10.64
CA LEU A 6 -22.77 -32.51 -11.47
C LEU A 6 -23.78 -31.57 -10.82
N LEU A 7 -24.83 -32.11 -10.20
CA LEU A 7 -25.78 -31.31 -9.42
C LEU A 7 -25.12 -30.70 -8.17
N MET A 8 -24.27 -31.45 -7.47
CA MET A 8 -23.48 -30.94 -6.35
C MET A 8 -22.50 -29.84 -6.75
N LEU A 9 -21.76 -30.02 -7.85
CA LEU A 9 -20.84 -28.99 -8.37
C LEU A 9 -21.61 -27.76 -8.86
N LYS A 10 -22.76 -27.95 -9.50
CA LYS A 10 -23.63 -26.84 -9.93
C LYS A 10 -24.22 -26.08 -8.74
N LEU A 11 -24.63 -26.79 -7.68
CA LEU A 11 -25.10 -26.19 -6.42
C LEU A 11 -23.96 -25.49 -5.66
N LEU A 12 -22.73 -26.03 -5.67
CA LEU A 12 -21.56 -25.41 -5.06
C LEU A 12 -21.16 -24.12 -5.79
N VAL A 13 -21.13 -24.15 -7.13
CA VAL A 13 -20.85 -22.94 -7.94
C VAL A 13 -21.95 -21.91 -7.77
N LEU A 14 -23.22 -22.33 -7.73
CA LEU A 14 -24.34 -21.45 -7.44
C LEU A 14 -24.22 -20.85 -6.03
N TRP A 15 -23.85 -21.63 -5.02
CA TRP A 15 -23.63 -21.16 -3.65
C TRP A 15 -22.46 -20.17 -3.56
N ILE A 16 -21.37 -20.39 -4.29
CA ILE A 16 -20.26 -19.42 -4.33
C ILE A 16 -20.70 -18.14 -5.04
N VAL A 17 -21.39 -18.22 -6.18
CA VAL A 17 -21.76 -17.02 -6.95
C VAL A 17 -22.88 -16.23 -6.26
N GLU A 18 -23.82 -16.90 -5.60
CA GLU A 18 -25.02 -16.30 -5.00
C GLU A 18 -24.82 -15.92 -3.52
N TYR A 19 -23.94 -16.62 -2.79
CA TYR A 19 -23.66 -16.36 -1.37
C TYR A 19 -22.29 -15.70 -1.12
N ALA A 20 -21.38 -15.67 -2.11
CA ALA A 20 -20.11 -14.92 -2.01
C ALA A 20 -20.19 -13.54 -2.67
N LYS A 21 -21.23 -12.74 -2.36
CA LYS A 21 -21.19 -11.27 -2.44
C LYS A 21 -22.20 -10.61 -1.48
N PRO A 22 -21.76 -9.62 -0.69
CA PRO A 22 -20.52 -9.53 0.06
C PRO A 22 -20.76 -10.01 1.50
N ALA A 23 -19.77 -10.65 2.12
CA ALA A 23 -19.62 -10.45 3.56
C ALA A 23 -19.60 -8.93 3.75
N LYS A 24 -20.66 -8.40 4.39
CA LYS A 24 -20.91 -6.96 4.52
C LYS A 24 -19.59 -6.23 4.70
N GLU A 25 -19.36 -5.16 3.95
CA GLU A 25 -18.18 -4.32 4.07
C GLU A 25 -17.81 -4.07 5.56
N GLU A 26 -18.82 -3.94 6.44
CA GLU A 26 -18.69 -3.83 7.90
C GLU A 26 -17.96 -5.00 8.61
N GLN A 27 -18.12 -6.24 8.17
CA GLN A 27 -17.47 -7.40 8.80
C GLN A 27 -16.00 -7.54 8.36
N LEU A 28 -15.71 -7.25 7.09
CA LEU A 28 -14.33 -7.07 6.61
C LEU A 28 -13.65 -5.90 7.33
N LYS A 29 -14.39 -4.84 7.64
CA LYS A 29 -13.88 -3.71 8.40
C LYS A 29 -13.50 -4.08 9.85
N GLN A 30 -14.17 -5.02 10.51
CA GLN A 30 -13.78 -5.40 11.89
C GLN A 30 -12.57 -6.33 11.97
N VAL A 31 -12.36 -7.18 10.96
CA VAL A 31 -11.23 -8.13 10.95
C VAL A 31 -9.98 -7.52 10.29
N PHE A 32 -10.13 -6.59 9.33
CA PHE A 32 -9.02 -6.06 8.53
C PHE A 32 -8.69 -4.56 8.71
N ARG A 33 -9.52 -3.74 9.40
CA ARG A 33 -9.29 -2.26 9.43
C ARG A 33 -7.99 -1.83 10.09
N CYS A 34 -7.45 -2.61 11.01
CA CYS A 34 -6.31 -2.12 11.81
C CYS A 34 -4.97 -2.32 11.10
N ASN A 35 -4.84 -3.27 10.17
CA ASN A 35 -3.54 -3.62 9.57
C ASN A 35 -3.44 -3.43 8.05
N PHE A 36 -4.52 -3.57 7.27
CA PHE A 36 -4.39 -3.52 5.81
C PHE A 36 -4.07 -2.10 5.33
N SER A 37 -4.79 -1.10 5.84
CA SER A 37 -4.53 0.31 5.52
C SER A 37 -3.12 0.74 5.94
N GLU A 38 -2.64 0.24 7.08
CA GLU A 38 -1.29 0.51 7.57
C GLU A 38 -0.23 -0.20 6.74
N TYR A 39 -0.48 -1.44 6.31
CA TYR A 39 0.39 -2.15 5.38
C TYR A 39 0.51 -1.42 4.03
N VAL A 40 -0.63 -1.02 3.45
CA VAL A 40 -0.65 -0.25 2.18
C VAL A 40 0.08 1.08 2.36
N LEU A 41 -0.18 1.80 3.45
CA LEU A 41 0.50 3.06 3.75
C LEU A 41 2.02 2.83 3.85
N ARG A 42 2.45 1.82 4.61
CA ARG A 42 3.85 1.47 4.77
C ARG A 42 4.51 1.10 3.45
N HIS A 43 3.83 0.33 2.60
CA HIS A 43 4.30 0.02 1.25
C HIS A 43 4.46 1.29 0.39
N LYS A 44 3.50 2.21 0.44
CA LYS A 44 3.59 3.52 -0.23
C LYS A 44 4.78 4.33 0.29
N LEU A 45 5.03 4.34 1.60
CA LEU A 45 6.15 5.07 2.20
C LEU A 45 7.51 4.51 1.77
N TYR A 46 7.65 3.18 1.68
CA TYR A 46 8.86 2.57 1.12
C TYR A 46 9.03 2.87 -0.38
N SER A 47 7.93 2.89 -1.13
CA SER A 47 7.95 3.28 -2.54
C SER A 47 8.41 4.74 -2.69
N ALA A 48 7.91 5.65 -1.85
CA ALA A 48 8.37 7.03 -1.80
C ALA A 48 9.88 7.12 -1.51
N ALA A 49 10.38 6.38 -0.51
CA ALA A 49 11.80 6.35 -0.18
C ALA A 49 12.68 5.89 -1.35
N ARG A 50 12.20 4.88 -2.10
CA ARG A 50 12.85 4.41 -3.32
C ARG A 50 12.81 5.45 -4.44
N MET A 51 11.68 6.13 -4.66
CA MET A 51 11.57 7.20 -5.67
C MET A 51 12.48 8.38 -5.31
N LEU A 52 12.64 8.70 -4.02
CA LEU A 52 13.54 9.75 -3.54
C LEU A 52 15.01 9.44 -3.83
N SER A 53 15.42 8.16 -3.84
CA SER A 53 16.79 7.73 -4.13
C SER A 53 17.08 7.51 -5.61
N GLN A 54 16.08 7.11 -6.39
CA GLN A 54 16.24 6.79 -7.81
C GLN A 54 15.95 7.98 -8.73
N THR A 55 15.24 9.00 -8.26
CA THR A 55 14.77 10.10 -9.09
C THR A 55 14.95 11.47 -8.44
N ASN A 56 14.91 12.52 -9.28
CA ASN A 56 14.92 13.92 -8.85
C ASN A 56 13.50 14.51 -8.67
N GLN A 57 12.46 13.67 -8.58
CA GLN A 57 11.09 14.15 -8.42
C GLN A 57 10.92 14.92 -7.11
N SER A 58 10.12 15.99 -7.13
CA SER A 58 9.77 16.71 -5.90
C SER A 58 8.88 15.85 -4.99
N THR A 59 8.92 16.13 -3.67
CA THR A 59 8.03 15.48 -2.69
C THR A 59 6.55 15.62 -3.07
N THR A 60 6.20 16.75 -3.69
CA THR A 60 4.85 17.04 -4.21
C THR A 60 4.47 16.09 -5.35
N GLN A 61 5.35 15.88 -6.33
CA GLN A 61 5.10 14.94 -7.43
C GLN A 61 4.95 13.50 -6.93
N ILE A 62 5.85 13.07 -6.04
CA ILE A 62 5.80 11.73 -5.43
C ILE A 62 4.49 11.52 -4.65
N SER A 63 4.00 12.56 -3.97
CA SER A 63 2.71 12.51 -3.28
C SER A 63 1.55 12.24 -4.24
N TYR A 64 1.50 12.93 -5.37
CA TYR A 64 0.45 12.73 -6.37
C TYR A 64 0.56 11.35 -7.02
N GLU A 65 1.77 10.91 -7.35
CA GLU A 65 1.99 9.60 -8.00
C GLU A 65 1.61 8.43 -7.08
N LEU A 66 1.84 8.54 -5.78
CA LEU A 66 1.45 7.53 -4.78
C LEU A 66 0.00 7.68 -4.29
N ASN A 67 -0.79 8.54 -4.94
CA ASN A 67 -2.19 8.82 -4.61
C ASN A 67 -2.38 9.19 -3.13
N PHE A 68 -1.56 10.10 -2.62
CA PHE A 68 -1.80 10.75 -1.33
C PHE A 68 -2.74 11.93 -1.51
N SER A 69 -3.66 12.12 -0.55
CA SER A 69 -4.62 13.22 -0.58
C SER A 69 -3.96 14.60 -0.50
N SER A 70 -2.78 14.70 0.11
CA SER A 70 -1.98 15.92 0.12
C SER A 70 -0.49 15.62 0.35
N PRO A 71 0.41 16.49 -0.15
CA PRO A 71 1.85 16.40 0.14
C PRO A 71 2.15 16.44 1.64
N SER A 72 1.38 17.22 2.40
CA SER A 72 1.52 17.30 3.86
C SER A 72 1.21 15.96 4.54
N HIS A 73 0.21 15.20 4.05
CA HIS A 73 -0.09 13.87 4.57
C HIS A 73 1.06 12.90 4.33
N LEU A 74 1.65 12.92 3.13
CA LEU A 74 2.86 12.14 2.84
C LEU A 74 4.01 12.52 3.79
N ILE A 75 4.31 13.81 3.94
CA ILE A 75 5.43 14.28 4.78
C ILE A 75 5.24 13.85 6.24
N ALA A 76 4.04 13.99 6.79
CA ALA A 76 3.75 13.60 8.17
C ALA A 76 3.94 12.08 8.39
N GLN A 77 3.40 11.25 7.49
CA GLN A 77 3.53 9.80 7.58
C GLN A 77 4.97 9.33 7.31
N PHE A 78 5.66 9.95 6.37
CA PHE A 78 7.06 9.66 6.07
C PHE A 78 7.95 9.99 7.27
N LYS A 79 7.76 11.14 7.91
CA LYS A 79 8.48 11.52 9.12
C LYS A 79 8.17 10.56 10.29
N LYS A 80 6.93 10.07 10.40
CA LYS A 80 6.58 9.08 11.42
C LYS A 80 7.31 7.74 11.20
N GLN A 81 7.49 7.33 9.94
CA GLN A 81 8.09 6.03 9.59
C GLN A 81 9.62 6.04 9.55
N PHE A 82 10.23 7.13 9.08
CA PHE A 82 11.68 7.23 8.85
C PHE A 82 12.37 8.24 9.77
N SER A 83 11.64 8.90 10.68
CA SER A 83 12.12 9.95 11.59
C SER A 83 12.76 11.17 10.92
N THR A 84 12.74 11.25 9.59
CA THR A 84 13.29 12.35 8.79
C THR A 84 12.27 12.80 7.74
N THR A 85 12.39 14.02 7.23
CA THR A 85 11.52 14.48 6.14
C THR A 85 11.96 13.90 4.79
N PRO A 86 11.06 13.77 3.80
CA PRO A 86 11.45 13.32 2.44
C PRO A 86 12.62 14.10 1.84
N ARG A 87 12.70 15.41 2.11
CA ARG A 87 13.79 16.27 1.65
C ARG A 87 15.11 15.95 2.36
N GLN A 88 15.09 15.90 3.69
CA GLN A 88 16.27 15.54 4.49
C GLN A 88 16.77 14.13 4.15
N TYR A 89 15.86 13.17 3.94
CA TYR A 89 16.21 11.82 3.50
C TYR A 89 17.01 11.82 2.19
N ARG A 90 16.63 12.67 1.22
CA ARG A 90 17.37 12.84 -0.03
C ARG A 90 18.74 13.49 0.19
N ASP A 91 18.82 14.50 1.05
CA ASP A 91 20.08 15.18 1.39
C ASP A 91 21.04 14.20 2.10
N GLU A 92 20.54 13.33 2.97
CA GLU A 92 21.33 12.28 3.63
C GLU A 92 21.82 11.20 2.64
N LEU A 93 21.04 10.90 1.59
CA LEU A 93 21.44 9.96 0.55
C LEU A 93 22.55 10.54 -0.33
N SER A 94 22.45 11.82 -0.71
CA SER A 94 23.50 12.47 -1.49
C SER A 94 24.83 12.53 -0.73
N GLN A 95 24.78 12.84 0.58
CA GLN A 95 25.97 12.86 1.43
C GLN A 95 26.60 11.47 1.63
N ARG A 96 25.80 10.41 1.77
CA ARG A 96 26.30 9.03 1.88
C ARG A 96 27.02 8.56 0.62
N ASN A 97 26.52 8.94 -0.57
CA ASN A 97 27.17 8.59 -1.82
C ASN A 97 28.54 9.29 -1.98
N THR A 98 28.75 10.46 -1.37
CA THR A 98 30.04 11.16 -1.38
C THR A 98 31.06 10.62 -0.37
N THR A 99 30.63 9.99 0.73
CA THR A 99 31.53 9.46 1.77
C THR A 99 31.87 7.98 1.61
N ALA A 100 31.17 7.26 0.72
CA ALA A 100 31.41 5.86 0.40
C ALA A 100 32.43 5.65 -0.76
N LYS A 101 33.48 6.47 -0.82
CA LYS A 101 34.59 6.30 -1.78
C LYS A 101 35.85 5.84 -1.05
N PRO A 102 36.28 4.56 -1.21
CA PRO A 102 37.69 4.19 -1.04
C PRO A 102 38.54 4.74 -2.20
#